data_AF-A0A3N5LSX7-F1
#
_entry.id   AF-A0A3N5LSX7-F1
#
_cell.length_a   1.000
_cell.length_b   1.000
_cell.length_c   1.000
_cell.angle_alpha   90.00
_cell.angle_beta   90.00
_cell.angle_gamma   90.00
#
_symmetry.space_group_name_H-M   'P 1'
#
loop_
_entity.id
_entity.type
_entity.pdbx_description
1 polymer ?
#
loop_
_entity_poly.entity_id
_entity_poly.type
_entity_poly.pdbx_seq_one_letter_code
_entity_poly.pdbx_strand_id
1 'polypeptide(L)' 'IKTLFKQLDATVAEQQTDEATSLARLLTRRIDQAAAKGVIHKNSAARKKSQVAHILARLPG' A
#
# COMPACT_ATOMS: atom_id res chain seq x y z
N ILE A 1 -7.30 2.98 -6.10
CA ILE A 1 -5.95 3.03 -5.47
C ILE A 1 -5.88 4.08 -4.35
N LYS A 2 -6.23 5.36 -4.59
CA LYS A 2 -6.16 6.42 -3.55
C LYS A 2 -6.94 6.10 -2.27
N THR A 3 -8.14 5.53 -2.37
CA THR A 3 -8.96 5.16 -1.21
C THR A 3 -8.28 4.13 -0.31
N LEU A 4 -7.69 3.09 -0.92
CA LEU A 4 -6.97 2.06 -0.16
C LEU A 4 -5.75 2.62 0.57
N PHE A 5 -5.06 3.61 0.00
CA PHE A 5 -3.97 4.30 0.70
C PHE A 5 -4.48 5.05 1.93
N LYS A 6 -5.62 5.74 1.84
CA LYS A 6 -6.23 6.41 3.01
C LYS A 6 -6.63 5.41 4.10
N GLN A 7 -7.19 4.27 3.71
CA GLN A 7 -7.54 3.21 4.65
C GLN A 7 -6.29 2.62 5.32
N LEU A 8 -5.22 2.38 4.56
CA LEU A 8 -3.95 1.93 5.13
C LEU A 8 -3.38 2.95 6.14
N ASP A 9 -3.37 4.24 5.80
CA ASP A 9 -2.93 5.28 6.74
C ASP A 9 -3.80 5.30 8.02
N ALA A 10 -5.12 5.12 7.90
CA ALA A 10 -6.04 5.08 9.04
C ALA A 10 -5.79 3.86 9.94
N THR A 11 -5.71 2.66 9.37
CA THR A 11 -5.43 1.42 10.13
C THR A 11 -4.08 1.44 10.83
N VAL A 12 -3.06 2.06 10.21
CA VAL A 12 -1.76 2.29 10.86
C VAL A 12 -1.86 3.29 12.00
N ALA A 13 -2.62 4.37 11.83
CA ALA A 13 -2.86 5.35 12.91
C ALA A 13 -3.61 4.75 14.10
N GLU A 14 -4.52 3.81 13.84
CA GLU A 14 -5.28 3.05 14.83
C GLU A 14 -4.51 1.84 15.40
N GLN A 15 -3.24 1.63 15.00
CA GLN A 15 -2.37 0.53 15.43
C GLN A 15 -2.96 -0.88 15.19
N GLN A 16 -3.82 -1.02 14.17
CA GLN A 16 -4.40 -2.30 13.76
C GLN A 16 -3.40 -3.07 12.89
N THR A 17 -2.43 -3.73 13.53
CA THR A 17 -1.29 -4.38 12.87
C THR A 17 -1.71 -5.40 11.80
N ASP A 18 -2.65 -6.29 12.12
CA ASP A 18 -3.11 -7.34 11.21
C ASP A 18 -3.84 -6.75 9.99
N GLU A 19 -4.73 -5.79 10.22
CA GLU A 19 -5.50 -5.15 9.16
C GLU A 19 -4.61 -4.31 8.24
N ALA A 20 -3.73 -3.50 8.83
CA ALA A 20 -2.75 -2.71 8.08
C ALA A 20 -1.84 -3.61 7.22
N THR A 21 -1.38 -4.74 7.76
CA THR A 21 -0.56 -5.70 7.02
C THR A 21 -1.34 -6.35 5.87
N SER A 22 -2.60 -6.73 6.09
CA SER A 22 -3.49 -7.27 5.06
C SER A 22 -3.75 -6.25 3.94
N LEU A 23 -4.06 -5.01 4.30
CA LEU A 23 -4.26 -3.91 3.36
C LEU A 23 -3.01 -3.59 2.55
N ALA A 24 -1.83 -3.58 3.18
CA ALA A 24 -0.56 -3.35 2.50
C ALA A 24 -0.27 -4.42 1.43
N ARG A 25 -0.52 -5.70 1.74
CA ARG A 25 -0.40 -6.81 0.76
C ARG A 25 -1.38 -6.63 -0.40
N LEU A 26 -2.63 -6.27 -0.11
CA LEU A 26 -3.66 -6.04 -1.12
C LEU A 26 -3.33 -4.84 -2.04
N LEU A 27 -2.82 -3.75 -1.46
CA LEU A 27 -2.36 -2.57 -2.20
C LEU A 27 -1.22 -2.92 -3.15
N THR A 28 -0.23 -3.65 -2.65
CA THR A 28 0.94 -4.08 -3.44
C THR A 28 0.50 -4.92 -4.63
N ARG A 29 -0.37 -5.92 -4.40
CA ARG A 29 -0.93 -6.75 -5.48
C ARG A 29 -1.67 -5.92 -6.54
N ARG A 30 -2.49 -4.95 -6.12
CA ARG A 30 -3.23 -4.09 -7.07
C ARG A 30 -2.30 -3.16 -7.86
N ILE A 31 -1.22 -2.69 -7.25
CA ILE A 31 -0.21 -1.87 -7.93
C ILE A 31 0.49 -2.71 -9.01
N ASP A 32 0.90 -3.93 -8.68
CA ASP A 32 1.58 -4.81 -9.63
C ASP A 32 0.64 -5.22 -10.78
N GLN A 33 -0.64 -5.51 -10.49
CA GLN A 33 -1.65 -5.77 -11.52
C GLN A 33 -1.87 -4.56 -12.44
N ALA A 34 -1.91 -3.35 -11.88
CA ALA A 34 -2.06 -2.13 -12.68
C ALA A 34 -0.82 -1.87 -13.56
N ALA A 35 0.37 -2.16 -13.05
CA ALA A 35 1.62 -2.06 -13.83
C ALA A 35 1.66 -3.08 -14.97
N ALA A 36 1.30 -4.34 -14.68
CA ALA A 36 1.26 -5.42 -15.67
C ALA A 36 0.25 -5.14 -16.80
N LYS A 37 -0.88 -4.50 -16.46
CA LYS A 37 -1.90 -4.07 -17.45
C LYS A 37 -1.55 -2.76 -18.16
N GLY A 38 -0.40 -2.14 -17.87
CA GLY A 38 0.00 -0.85 -18.46
C GLY A 38 -0.82 0.36 -17.99
N VAL A 39 -1.68 0.20 -16.97
CA VAL A 39 -2.52 1.28 -16.42
C VAL A 39 -1.66 2.33 -15.72
N ILE A 40 -0.53 1.92 -15.14
CA ILE A 40 0.45 2.82 -14.54
C ILE A 40 1.86 2.47 -15.03
N HIS A 41 2.70 3.49 -15.20
CA HIS A 41 4.10 3.28 -15.54
C HIS A 41 4.85 2.53 -14.43
N LYS A 42 5.85 1.72 -14.80
CA LYS A 42 6.67 0.92 -13.87
C LYS A 42 7.27 1.75 -12.73
N ASN A 43 7.71 2.98 -13.01
CA ASN A 43 8.26 3.88 -11.99
C ASN A 43 7.16 4.37 -11.02
N SER A 44 5.96 4.64 -11.53
CA SER A 44 4.81 5.01 -10.70
C SER A 44 4.37 3.84 -9.81
N ALA A 45 4.46 2.61 -10.31
CA ALA A 45 4.22 1.41 -9.53
C ALA A 45 5.27 1.24 -8.41
N ALA A 46 6.56 1.35 -8.76
CA ALA A 46 7.66 1.30 -7.79
C ALA A 46 7.52 2.36 -6.69
N ARG A 47 7.23 3.62 -7.06
CA ARG A 47 6.99 4.71 -6.10
C ARG A 47 5.84 4.40 -5.15
N LYS A 48 4.73 3.86 -5.66
CA LYS A 48 3.57 3.49 -4.83
C LYS A 48 3.88 2.33 -3.89
N LYS A 49 4.65 1.32 -4.33
CA LYS A 49 5.08 0.21 -3.45
C LYS A 49 5.99 0.70 -2.32
N SER A 50 6.94 1.59 -2.63
CA SER A 50 7.76 2.25 -1.62
C SER A 50 6.90 3.03 -0.62
N GLN A 51 5.88 3.76 -1.09
CA GLN A 51 4.95 4.46 -0.20
C GLN A 51 4.18 3.49 0.74
N VAL A 52 3.71 2.35 0.23
CA VAL A 52 3.05 1.32 1.07
C VAL A 52 4.00 0.84 2.17
N ALA A 53 5.25 0.51 1.82
CA ALA A 53 6.25 0.05 2.78
C ALA A 53 6.56 1.12 3.85
N HIS A 54 6.70 2.39 3.44
CA HIS A 54 6.92 3.49 4.38
C HIS A 54 5.76 3.71 5.34
N ILE A 55 4.52 3.55 4.88
CA ILE A 55 3.34 3.66 5.76
C ILE A 55 3.32 2.50 6.75
N LEU A 56 3.54 1.27 6.28
CA LEU A 56 3.53 0.08 7.13
C LEU A 56 4.66 0.10 8.18
N ALA A 57 5.83 0.63 7.84
CA ALA A 57 6.97 0.76 8.76
C ALA A 57 6.74 1.72 9.93
N ARG A 58 5.62 2.47 9.94
CA ARG A 58 5.24 3.31 11.08
C ARG A 58 4.57 2.51 12.20
N LEU A 59 4.15 1.27 11.93
CA LEU A 59 3.62 0.41 12.98
C LEU A 59 4.73 0.11 14.01
N PRO A 60 4.41 0.16 15.31
CA PRO A 60 5.31 -0.39 16.31
C PRO A 60 5.47 -1.90 16.05
N GLY A 61 6.71 -2.37 16.08
CA GLY A 61 7.06 -3.79 15.97
C GLY A 61 6.79 -4.56 17.24
#